data_AF-A0A7R7ZIR9-F1
#
_entry.id   AF-A0A7R7ZIR9-F1
#
_cell.length_a   1.000
_cell.length_b   1.000
_cell.length_c   1.000
_cell.angle_alpha   90.00
_cell.angle_beta   90.00
_cell.angle_gamma   90.00
#
_symmetry.space_group_name_H-M   'P 1'
#
loop_
_entity.id
_entity.type
_entity.pdbx_description
1 polymer ?
#
loop_
_entity_poly.entity_id
_entity_poly.type
_entity_poly.pdbx_seq_one_letter_code
_entity_poly.pdbx_strand_id
1 'polypeptide(L)'
;MRTHHMKALVKYVEQGGILETHDNVPDTIRDQLYAEERQRMDKRQKSPNPPTGSMYPPININVAPTQSPQPSNNTHDRTETTAFGQADLDIPGPIEEAVEEYTNWHLEKVDTENFKENIWKARDIVLENCLDLGQLDNPKIGAEFFVKEGVKIGVACRFVSDTGKWLKQRKRKRVTEDDDYEPISD
;
A
#
# COMPACT_ATOMS: atom_id res chain seq x y z
N MET A 1 19.32 2.54 -9.13
CA MET A 1 20.40 1.56 -8.83
C MET A 1 21.60 2.32 -8.29
N ARG A 2 22.10 2.02 -7.08
CA ARG A 2 23.33 2.66 -6.57
C ARG A 2 24.55 1.99 -7.20
N THR A 3 25.61 2.75 -7.42
CA THR A 3 26.82 2.30 -8.14
C THR A 3 27.50 1.09 -7.51
N HIS A 4 27.40 0.88 -6.19
CA HIS A 4 28.03 -0.26 -5.52
C HIS A 4 27.25 -1.57 -5.69
N HIS A 5 25.91 -1.55 -5.73
CA HIS A 5 25.09 -2.75 -6.01
C HIS A 5 25.34 -3.28 -7.40
N MET A 6 25.46 -2.37 -8.37
CA MET A 6 25.81 -2.73 -9.74
C MET A 6 27.21 -3.36 -9.81
N LYS A 7 28.20 -2.82 -9.07
CA LYS A 7 29.54 -3.43 -8.99
C LYS A 7 29.53 -4.82 -8.37
N ALA A 8 28.69 -5.06 -7.37
CA ALA A 8 28.53 -6.37 -6.74
C ALA A 8 27.91 -7.40 -7.72
N LEU A 9 26.90 -6.99 -8.48
CA LEU A 9 26.30 -7.81 -9.54
C LEU A 9 27.30 -8.13 -10.65
N VAL A 10 28.07 -7.15 -11.10
CA VAL A 10 29.14 -7.35 -12.11
C VAL A 10 30.18 -8.35 -11.61
N LYS A 11 30.66 -8.19 -10.37
CA LYS A 11 31.62 -9.14 -9.77
C LYS A 11 31.06 -10.55 -9.67
N TYR A 12 29.77 -10.70 -9.37
CA TYR A 12 29.13 -12.02 -9.32
C TYR A 12 29.07 -12.68 -10.71
N VAL A 13 28.78 -11.92 -11.76
CA VAL A 13 28.81 -12.43 -13.15
C VAL A 13 30.24 -12.78 -13.58
N GLU A 14 31.23 -11.94 -13.23
CA GLU A 14 32.65 -12.23 -13.48
C GLU A 14 33.14 -13.51 -12.80
N GLN A 15 32.51 -13.90 -11.69
CA GLN A 15 32.79 -15.14 -10.96
C GLN A 15 32.03 -16.36 -11.50
N GLY A 16 31.33 -16.22 -12.62
CA GLY A 16 30.54 -17.28 -13.27
C GLY A 16 29.09 -17.37 -12.80
N GLY A 17 28.60 -16.36 -12.07
CA GLY A 17 27.20 -16.24 -11.69
C GLY A 17 26.31 -15.89 -12.89
N ILE A 18 25.15 -16.54 -12.99
CA ILE A 18 24.15 -16.26 -14.02
C ILE A 18 23.25 -15.14 -13.53
N LEU A 19 22.85 -14.20 -14.40
CA LEU A 19 21.96 -13.09 -14.04
C LEU A 19 20.84 -12.88 -15.06
N GLU A 20 20.30 -13.99 -15.59
CA GLU A 20 19.26 -13.98 -16.62
C GLU A 20 17.89 -13.63 -16.04
N THR A 21 17.61 -14.09 -14.82
CA THR A 21 16.35 -13.81 -14.12
C THR A 21 16.60 -13.17 -12.76
N HIS A 22 15.55 -12.52 -12.24
CA HIS A 22 15.57 -11.92 -10.91
C HIS A 22 15.87 -12.93 -9.79
N ASP A 23 15.64 -14.22 -10.02
CA ASP A 23 15.94 -15.31 -9.08
C ASP A 23 17.45 -15.56 -8.94
N ASN A 24 18.25 -15.24 -9.95
CA ASN A 24 19.69 -15.51 -9.92
C ASN A 24 20.51 -14.44 -9.19
N VAL A 25 19.86 -13.38 -8.69
CA VAL A 25 20.54 -12.35 -7.87
C VAL A 25 20.89 -12.96 -6.51
N PRO A 26 22.17 -12.95 -6.09
CA PRO A 26 22.59 -13.48 -4.80
C PRO A 26 21.86 -12.83 -3.62
N ASP A 27 21.53 -13.63 -2.61
CA ASP A 27 20.85 -13.15 -1.40
C ASP A 27 21.63 -12.03 -0.70
N THR A 28 22.96 -12.10 -0.71
CA THR A 28 23.83 -11.05 -0.15
C THR A 28 23.60 -9.67 -0.78
N ILE A 29 23.22 -9.61 -2.07
CA ILE A 29 22.94 -8.36 -2.77
C ILE A 29 21.49 -7.91 -2.52
N ARG A 30 20.55 -8.85 -2.44
CA ARG A 30 19.16 -8.57 -2.04
C ARG A 30 19.11 -7.99 -0.63
N ASP A 31 19.81 -8.62 0.31
CA ASP A 31 19.88 -8.19 1.71
C ASP A 31 20.49 -6.79 1.84
N GLN A 32 21.55 -6.51 1.08
CA GLN A 32 22.14 -5.17 1.03
C GLN A 32 21.15 -4.13 0.49
N LEU A 33 20.41 -4.43 -0.58
CA LEU A 33 19.37 -3.54 -1.11
C LEU A 33 18.27 -3.28 -0.08
N TYR A 34 17.80 -4.33 0.62
CA TYR A 34 16.78 -4.19 1.65
C TYR A 34 17.28 -3.41 2.87
N ALA A 35 18.50 -3.68 3.34
CA ALA A 35 19.10 -2.96 4.46
C ALA A 35 19.30 -1.47 4.11
N GLU A 36 19.73 -1.18 2.90
CA GLU A 36 19.88 0.19 2.43
C GLU A 36 18.56 0.94 2.27
N GLU A 37 17.49 0.25 1.83
CA GLU A 37 16.16 0.84 1.72
C GLU A 37 15.57 1.12 3.11
N ARG A 38 15.72 0.18 4.05
CA ARG A 38 15.36 0.40 5.47
C ARG A 38 16.09 1.59 6.06
N GLN A 39 17.39 1.70 5.87
CA GLN A 39 18.15 2.87 6.32
C GLN A 39 17.70 4.18 5.67
N ARG A 40 17.23 4.16 4.42
CA ARG A 40 16.66 5.37 3.79
C ARG A 40 15.36 5.78 4.44
N MET A 41 14.48 4.81 4.72
CA MET A 41 13.21 5.06 5.39
C MET A 41 13.45 5.59 6.80
N ASP A 42 14.37 4.98 7.54
CA ASP A 42 14.77 5.44 8.88
C ASP A 42 15.38 6.84 8.83
N LYS A 43 16.25 7.15 7.86
CA LYS A 43 16.81 8.51 7.71
C LYS A 43 15.77 9.56 7.32
N ARG A 44 14.75 9.19 6.54
CA ARG A 44 13.61 10.07 6.21
C ARG A 44 12.66 10.25 7.40
N GLN A 45 12.53 9.24 8.26
CA GLN A 45 11.75 9.34 9.49
C GLN A 45 12.52 9.99 10.66
N LYS A 46 13.86 9.96 10.60
CA LYS A 46 14.78 10.47 11.63
C LYS A 46 15.52 11.75 11.25
N SER A 47 15.09 12.43 10.17
CA SER A 47 15.57 13.78 9.85
C SER A 47 14.60 14.84 10.36
N PRO A 48 14.93 15.56 11.44
CA PRO A 48 14.54 16.96 11.56
C PRO A 48 15.47 17.79 10.65
N ASN A 49 14.92 18.17 9.49
CA ASN A 49 15.27 19.34 8.67
C ASN A 49 16.57 19.39 7.81
N PRO A 50 16.55 20.25 6.74
CA PRO A 50 17.48 20.26 5.61
C PRO A 50 18.75 21.09 5.89
N PRO A 51 19.78 21.09 5.03
CA PRO A 51 20.86 22.05 5.16
C PRO A 51 20.45 23.37 4.53
N THR A 52 20.03 24.36 5.32
CA THR A 52 20.47 25.74 5.06
C THR A 52 20.32 26.58 6.33
N GLY A 53 21.44 27.15 6.78
CA GLY A 53 21.54 28.49 7.36
C GLY A 53 20.61 28.84 8.51
N SER A 54 21.16 28.82 9.72
CA SER A 54 21.13 29.97 10.64
C SER A 54 19.91 30.91 10.56
N MET A 55 18.96 30.74 11.46
CA MET A 55 18.61 31.73 12.51
C MET A 55 17.25 31.38 13.14
N TYR A 56 17.19 31.59 14.47
CA TYR A 56 16.02 31.74 15.36
C TYR A 56 15.58 30.53 16.22
N PRO A 57 15.14 30.79 17.48
CA PRO A 57 15.43 29.94 18.63
C PRO A 57 14.23 29.04 19.05
N PRO A 58 14.42 28.12 20.02
CA PRO A 58 13.57 26.93 20.16
C PRO A 58 12.35 27.16 21.05
N ILE A 59 11.24 26.48 20.71
CA ILE A 59 10.07 26.36 21.60
C ILE A 59 10.15 25.01 22.32
N ASN A 60 10.12 25.09 23.64
CA ASN A 60 10.31 24.00 24.58
C ASN A 60 8.95 23.36 24.91
N ILE A 61 8.77 22.05 24.67
CA ILE A 61 7.60 21.31 25.19
C ILE A 61 8.11 20.11 25.97
N ASN A 62 7.87 20.17 27.28
CA ASN A 62 8.29 19.18 28.26
C ASN A 62 7.20 18.10 28.35
N VAL A 63 7.54 16.83 28.10
CA VAL A 63 6.74 15.68 28.54
C VAL A 63 7.70 14.60 29.04
N ALA A 64 7.69 14.35 30.35
CA ALA A 64 8.66 13.49 31.02
C ALA A 64 8.36 11.99 30.82
N PRO A 65 9.38 11.11 30.93
CA PRO A 65 9.26 9.67 30.68
C PRO A 65 8.91 8.88 31.95
N THR A 66 7.99 7.92 31.85
CA THR A 66 7.84 6.87 32.86
C THR A 66 8.73 5.69 32.50
N GLN A 67 9.69 5.36 33.37
CA GLN A 67 10.64 4.25 33.21
C GLN A 67 10.16 2.94 33.87
N SER A 68 10.46 1.82 33.17
CA SER A 68 10.93 0.50 33.67
C SER A 68 9.97 -0.48 34.36
N PRO A 69 10.29 -1.80 34.53
CA PRO A 69 11.37 -2.63 33.92
C PRO A 69 10.89 -3.99 33.31
N GLN A 70 11.72 -4.62 32.45
CA GLN A 70 11.61 -6.04 32.04
C GLN A 70 12.00 -7.02 33.19
N PRO A 71 11.68 -8.34 33.14
CA PRO A 71 12.50 -9.29 32.36
C PRO A 71 11.78 -10.53 31.74
N SER A 72 12.43 -11.01 30.67
CA SER A 72 12.57 -12.34 30.07
C SER A 72 11.73 -13.54 30.55
N ASN A 73 11.14 -14.27 29.59
CA ASN A 73 11.21 -15.74 29.52
C ASN A 73 10.98 -16.25 28.08
N ASN A 74 11.92 -17.05 27.59
CA ASN A 74 11.85 -17.83 26.36
C ASN A 74 10.74 -18.87 26.46
N THR A 75 9.91 -19.01 25.42
CA THR A 75 9.39 -20.31 24.98
C THR A 75 9.10 -20.22 23.49
N HIS A 76 9.68 -21.16 22.74
CA HIS A 76 9.37 -21.44 21.33
C HIS A 76 7.86 -21.66 21.15
N ASP A 77 7.25 -21.04 20.14
CA ASP A 77 6.76 -21.75 18.96
C ASP A 77 6.08 -20.77 17.99
N ARG A 78 6.22 -21.10 16.70
CA ARG A 78 5.35 -20.75 15.58
C ARG A 78 5.33 -19.30 15.06
N THR A 79 6.10 -19.14 13.97
CA THR A 79 5.76 -18.37 12.76
C THR A 79 4.45 -17.60 12.79
N GLU A 80 4.54 -16.29 12.98
CA GLU A 80 3.75 -15.33 12.21
C GLU A 80 4.69 -14.24 11.73
N THR A 81 5.20 -14.42 10.52
CA THR A 81 5.69 -13.32 9.71
C THR A 81 4.53 -12.35 9.58
N THR A 82 4.53 -11.28 10.38
CA THR A 82 3.73 -10.11 10.09
C THR A 82 4.27 -9.53 8.80
N ALA A 83 3.75 -10.07 7.69
CA ALA A 83 3.66 -9.37 6.43
C ALA A 83 3.12 -7.98 6.77
N PHE A 84 3.76 -6.94 6.26
CA PHE A 84 3.12 -5.64 6.17
C PHE A 84 1.74 -5.90 5.57
N GLY A 85 0.71 -5.67 6.37
CA GLY A 85 -0.63 -6.17 6.10
C GLY A 85 -1.10 -5.73 4.73
N GLN A 86 -0.96 -6.61 3.74
CA GLN A 86 -2.14 -6.97 2.99
C GLN A 86 -3.11 -7.46 4.04
N ALA A 87 -3.90 -6.51 4.58
CA ALA A 87 -5.23 -6.89 4.98
C ALA A 87 -5.71 -7.74 3.82
N ASP A 88 -6.01 -8.99 4.13
CA ASP A 88 -6.67 -9.90 3.23
C ASP A 88 -8.01 -9.23 2.91
N LEU A 89 -7.97 -8.31 1.94
CA LEU A 89 -9.12 -7.65 1.39
C LEU A 89 -9.69 -8.70 0.45
N ASP A 90 -10.15 -9.80 1.04
CA ASP A 90 -10.88 -10.83 0.35
C ASP A 90 -12.14 -10.13 -0.16
N ILE A 91 -12.09 -9.78 -1.44
CA ILE A 91 -13.18 -9.20 -2.20
C ILE A 91 -13.85 -10.42 -2.82
N PRO A 92 -14.86 -11.03 -2.16
CA PRO A 92 -15.56 -12.16 -2.75
C PRO A 92 -16.21 -11.75 -4.07
N GLY A 93 -16.16 -12.68 -5.02
CA GLY A 93 -16.71 -12.55 -6.37
C GLY A 93 -15.65 -12.26 -7.45
N PRO A 94 -16.08 -12.19 -8.72
CA PRO A 94 -15.23 -11.75 -9.83
C PRO A 94 -14.66 -10.34 -9.59
N ILE A 95 -13.42 -10.13 -10.01
CA ILE A 95 -12.72 -8.84 -9.83
C ILE A 95 -13.46 -7.74 -10.61
N GLU A 96 -13.91 -8.07 -11.82
CA GLU A 96 -14.62 -7.15 -12.70
C GLU A 96 -15.90 -6.66 -12.04
N GLU A 97 -16.68 -7.57 -11.45
CA GLU A 97 -17.93 -7.23 -10.75
C GLU A 97 -17.67 -6.31 -9.54
N ALA A 98 -16.63 -6.60 -8.76
CA ALA A 98 -16.25 -5.73 -7.64
C ALA A 98 -15.83 -4.32 -8.10
N VAL A 99 -15.12 -4.23 -9.24
CA VAL A 99 -14.73 -2.96 -9.84
C VAL A 99 -15.95 -2.19 -10.36
N GLU A 100 -16.95 -2.88 -10.95
CA GLU A 100 -18.23 -2.27 -11.33
C GLU A 100 -18.99 -1.71 -10.12
N GLU A 101 -19.17 -2.52 -9.08
CA GLU A 101 -19.84 -2.09 -7.85
C GLU A 101 -19.17 -0.86 -7.22
N TYR A 102 -17.84 -0.86 -7.20
CA TYR A 102 -17.06 0.26 -6.71
C TYR A 102 -17.22 1.52 -7.56
N THR A 103 -17.26 1.35 -8.88
CA THR A 103 -17.48 2.44 -9.83
C THR A 103 -18.86 3.05 -9.61
N ASN A 104 -19.91 2.22 -9.54
CA ASN A 104 -21.27 2.67 -9.29
C ASN A 104 -21.38 3.43 -7.96
N TRP A 105 -20.73 2.94 -6.91
CA TRP A 105 -20.68 3.62 -5.62
C TRP A 105 -20.04 5.02 -5.67
N HIS A 106 -19.05 5.24 -6.54
CA HIS A 106 -18.50 6.57 -6.80
C HIS A 106 -19.48 7.45 -7.58
N LEU A 107 -20.15 6.89 -8.59
CA LEU A 107 -21.11 7.60 -9.44
C LEU A 107 -22.34 8.08 -8.67
N GLU A 108 -22.80 7.33 -7.66
CA GLU A 108 -23.89 7.74 -6.75
C GLU A 108 -23.57 9.03 -5.96
N LYS A 109 -22.29 9.41 -5.86
CA LYS A 109 -21.81 10.53 -5.04
C LYS A 109 -21.46 11.77 -5.85
N VAL A 110 -21.55 11.69 -7.17
CA VAL A 110 -21.15 12.78 -8.06
C VAL A 110 -22.22 13.06 -9.12
N ASP A 111 -22.55 14.33 -9.29
CA ASP A 111 -23.54 14.74 -10.29
C ASP A 111 -22.91 15.30 -11.57
N THR A 112 -21.70 15.87 -11.47
CA THR A 112 -21.04 16.52 -12.61
C THR A 112 -20.49 15.51 -13.61
N GLU A 113 -20.76 15.74 -14.89
CA GLU A 113 -20.31 14.87 -15.99
C GLU A 113 -18.79 14.68 -16.01
N ASN A 114 -18.02 15.77 -15.85
CA ASN A 114 -16.56 15.68 -15.79
C ASN A 114 -16.05 14.76 -14.66
N PHE A 115 -16.75 14.65 -13.52
CA PHE A 115 -16.39 13.68 -12.49
C PHE A 115 -16.69 12.25 -12.95
N LYS A 116 -17.88 12.01 -13.52
CA LYS A 116 -18.32 10.70 -14.01
C LYS A 116 -17.41 10.17 -15.11
N GLU A 117 -17.06 11.00 -16.09
CA GLU A 117 -16.12 10.67 -17.16
C GLU A 117 -14.77 10.18 -16.62
N ASN A 118 -14.23 10.87 -15.61
CA ASN A 118 -12.95 10.49 -15.01
C ASN A 118 -13.05 9.24 -14.14
N ILE A 119 -14.22 8.97 -13.54
CA ILE A 119 -14.48 7.74 -12.78
C ILE A 119 -14.58 6.54 -13.74
N TRP A 120 -15.32 6.67 -14.84
CA TRP A 120 -15.37 5.63 -15.88
C TRP A 120 -13.98 5.36 -16.47
N LYS A 121 -13.23 6.42 -16.77
CA LYS A 121 -11.85 6.25 -17.25
C LYS A 121 -10.96 5.52 -16.25
N ALA A 122 -11.08 5.82 -14.95
CA ALA A 122 -10.34 5.11 -13.91
C ALA A 122 -10.73 3.62 -13.83
N ARG A 123 -12.02 3.29 -13.93
CA ARG A 123 -12.52 1.91 -14.05
C ARG A 123 -11.89 1.19 -15.25
N ASP A 124 -11.96 1.80 -16.43
CA ASP A 124 -11.47 1.19 -17.66
C ASP A 124 -9.96 0.91 -17.55
N ILE A 125 -9.18 1.85 -17.01
CA ILE A 125 -7.75 1.64 -16.72
C ILE A 125 -7.52 0.44 -15.80
N VAL A 126 -8.32 0.28 -14.73
CA VAL A 126 -8.19 -0.87 -13.81
C VAL A 126 -8.42 -2.19 -14.56
N LEU A 127 -9.51 -2.27 -15.33
CA LEU A 127 -9.89 -3.48 -16.06
C LEU A 127 -8.91 -3.82 -17.19
N GLU A 128 -8.50 -2.83 -17.98
CA GLU A 128 -7.54 -3.00 -19.08
C GLU A 128 -6.15 -3.45 -18.60
N ASN A 129 -5.76 -3.06 -17.38
CA ASN A 129 -4.49 -3.45 -16.77
C ASN A 129 -4.62 -4.68 -15.86
N CYS A 130 -5.78 -5.35 -15.84
CA CYS A 130 -6.08 -6.51 -15.00
C CYS A 130 -5.78 -6.27 -13.51
N LEU A 131 -6.06 -5.07 -13.02
CA LEU A 131 -5.84 -4.68 -11.64
C LEU A 131 -7.06 -5.03 -10.78
N ASP A 132 -6.81 -5.39 -9.52
CA ASP A 132 -7.86 -5.49 -8.51
C ASP A 132 -7.87 -4.26 -7.60
N LEU A 133 -9.00 -4.04 -6.90
CA LEU A 133 -9.13 -2.89 -6.00
C LEU A 133 -8.12 -2.93 -4.83
N GLY A 134 -7.78 -4.12 -4.34
CA GLY A 134 -6.79 -4.28 -3.27
C GLY A 134 -5.38 -3.83 -3.67
N GLN A 135 -5.05 -3.88 -4.97
CA GLN A 135 -3.79 -3.39 -5.52
C GLN A 135 -3.72 -1.86 -5.62
N LEU A 136 -4.84 -1.14 -5.55
CA LEU A 136 -4.82 0.32 -5.69
C LEU A 136 -4.14 1.03 -4.52
N ASP A 137 -4.22 0.44 -3.31
CA ASP A 137 -3.51 0.92 -2.12
C ASP A 137 -1.98 0.67 -2.20
N ASN A 138 -1.49 -0.01 -3.25
CA ASN A 138 -0.07 -0.20 -3.48
C ASN A 138 0.59 1.15 -3.84
N PRO A 139 1.64 1.57 -3.11
CA PRO A 139 2.36 2.82 -3.37
C PRO A 139 2.94 2.95 -4.78
N LYS A 140 3.13 1.83 -5.50
CA LYS A 140 3.67 1.81 -6.87
C LYS A 140 2.62 2.13 -7.93
N ILE A 141 1.35 1.78 -7.70
CA ILE A 141 0.26 2.05 -8.63
C ILE A 141 -0.31 3.42 -8.23
N GLY A 142 -1.03 3.50 -7.11
CA GLY A 142 -1.48 4.75 -6.50
C GLY A 142 -2.17 5.73 -7.45
N ALA A 143 -2.37 6.96 -6.99
CA ALA A 143 -3.03 8.00 -7.79
C ALA A 143 -2.19 8.45 -9.00
N GLU A 144 -0.86 8.43 -8.90
CA GLU A 144 0.03 8.91 -9.96
C GLU A 144 -0.07 8.09 -11.24
N PHE A 145 -0.33 6.78 -11.14
CA PHE A 145 -0.57 5.92 -12.29
C PHE A 145 -1.77 6.41 -13.11
N PHE A 146 -2.93 6.58 -12.48
CA PHE A 146 -4.14 7.07 -13.16
C PHE A 146 -3.96 8.47 -13.76
N VAL A 147 -3.20 9.33 -13.09
CA VAL A 147 -2.91 10.67 -13.62
C VAL A 147 -2.09 10.60 -14.91
N LYS A 148 -1.12 9.68 -15.01
CA LYS A 148 -0.33 9.46 -16.23
C LYS A 148 -1.20 8.95 -17.38
N GLU A 149 -2.16 8.08 -17.06
CA GLU A 149 -3.18 7.60 -18.01
C GLU A 149 -4.26 8.66 -18.32
N GLY A 150 -4.16 9.85 -17.71
CA GLY A 150 -4.97 11.02 -18.05
C GLY A 150 -6.28 11.13 -17.29
N VAL A 151 -6.38 10.53 -16.10
CA VAL A 151 -7.44 10.84 -15.12
C VAL A 151 -7.05 12.12 -14.37
N LYS A 152 -8.02 12.99 -14.08
CA LYS A 152 -7.77 14.20 -13.28
C LYS A 152 -7.28 13.83 -11.88
N ILE A 153 -6.24 14.52 -11.40
CA ILE A 153 -5.57 14.24 -10.10
C ILE A 153 -6.53 14.14 -8.91
N GLY A 154 -7.54 15.01 -8.84
CA GLY A 154 -8.53 14.97 -7.76
C GLY A 154 -9.36 13.68 -7.75
N VAL A 155 -9.74 13.19 -8.94
CA VAL A 155 -10.48 11.94 -9.08
C VAL A 155 -9.56 10.75 -8.82
N ALA A 156 -8.34 10.74 -9.37
CA ALA A 156 -7.36 9.69 -9.13
C ALA A 156 -7.05 9.50 -7.64
N CYS A 157 -6.77 10.59 -6.91
CA CYS A 157 -6.52 10.53 -5.47
C CYS A 157 -7.71 9.95 -4.70
N ARG A 158 -8.92 10.36 -5.07
CA ARG A 158 -10.15 9.89 -4.41
C ARG A 158 -10.44 8.42 -4.74
N PHE A 159 -10.32 8.04 -6.00
CA PHE A 159 -10.56 6.69 -6.49
C PHE A 159 -9.61 5.66 -5.87
N VAL A 160 -8.37 6.02 -5.56
CA VAL A 160 -7.48 5.13 -4.79
C VAL A 160 -7.83 5.13 -3.30
N SER A 161 -7.95 6.31 -2.69
CA SER A 161 -8.11 6.43 -1.23
C SER A 161 -9.45 5.92 -0.70
N ASP A 162 -10.48 5.87 -1.54
CA ASP A 162 -11.82 5.45 -1.15
C ASP A 162 -12.03 3.94 -1.18
N THR A 163 -11.10 3.16 -1.74
CA THR A 163 -11.19 1.70 -1.80
C THR A 163 -11.37 1.09 -0.41
N GLY A 164 -10.56 1.51 0.56
CA GLY A 164 -10.70 1.06 1.94
C GLY A 164 -12.01 1.48 2.61
N LYS A 165 -12.61 2.61 2.20
CA LYS A 165 -13.92 3.05 2.73
C LYS A 165 -15.05 2.22 2.16
N TRP A 166 -15.02 1.99 0.84
CA TRP A 166 -16.00 1.16 0.15
C TRP A 166 -15.99 -0.27 0.69
N LEU A 167 -14.81 -0.87 0.89
CA LEU A 167 -14.73 -2.24 1.41
C LEU A 167 -15.32 -2.35 2.82
N LYS A 168 -15.06 -1.37 3.69
CA LYS A 168 -15.69 -1.30 5.02
C LYS A 168 -17.21 -1.20 4.95
N GLN A 169 -17.74 -0.46 3.97
CA GLN A 169 -19.18 -0.34 3.77
C GLN A 169 -19.79 -1.63 3.21
N ARG A 170 -19.11 -2.27 2.25
CA ARG A 170 -19.52 -3.55 1.64
C ARG A 170 -19.60 -4.67 2.67
N LYS A 171 -18.62 -4.75 3.60
CA LYS A 171 -18.64 -5.71 4.71
C LYS A 171 -19.83 -5.50 5.66
N ARG A 172 -20.22 -4.25 5.94
CA ARG A 172 -21.38 -3.95 6.81
C ARG A 172 -22.71 -4.34 6.19
N LYS A 173 -22.89 -4.12 4.88
CA LYS A 173 -24.12 -4.50 4.18
C LYS A 173 -24.39 -6.00 4.27
N ARG A 174 -23.36 -6.84 4.04
CA ARG A 174 -23.50 -8.30 4.12
C ARG A 174 -23.89 -8.82 5.51
N VAL A 175 -23.38 -8.21 6.59
CA VAL A 175 -23.73 -8.61 7.96
C VAL A 175 -25.18 -8.30 8.31
N THR A 176 -25.78 -7.26 7.70
CA THR A 176 -27.15 -6.85 8.03
C THR A 176 -28.20 -7.71 7.33
N GLU A 177 -27.86 -8.33 6.19
CA GLU A 177 -28.78 -9.18 5.42
C GLU A 177 -28.95 -10.59 6.00
N ASP A 178 -28.02 -11.04 6.85
CA ASP A 178 -28.05 -12.37 7.49
C ASP A 178 -28.85 -12.40 8.83
N ASP A 179 -29.19 -11.24 9.42
CA ASP A 179 -29.91 -11.15 10.70
C ASP A 179 -31.45 -11.09 10.56
N ASP A 180 -32.00 -11.04 9.34
CA ASP A 180 -33.46 -11.01 9.08
C ASP A 180 -34.10 -12.42 9.00
N TYR A 181 -33.65 -13.37 9.85
CA TYR A 181 -34.30 -14.68 10.00
C TYR A 181 -35.09 -14.75 11.31
N GLU A 182 -36.31 -14.19 11.29
CA GLU A 182 -37.33 -14.42 12.33
C GLU A 182 -37.71 -15.91 12.33
N PRO A 183 -37.54 -16.66 13.45
CA PRO A 183 -38.04 -18.02 13.54
C PRO A 183 -39.57 -17.96 13.63
N ILE A 184 -40.24 -18.35 12.54
CA ILE A 184 -41.66 -18.67 12.56
C ILE A 184 -41.88 -19.76 13.61
N SER A 185 -42.46 -19.35 14.73
CA SER A 185 -42.95 -20.26 15.76
C SER A 185 -44.36 -20.66 15.39
N ASP A 186 -44.56 -21.95 15.12
CA ASP A 186 -45.87 -22.62 15.19
C ASP A 186 -45.67 -24.04 15.78
#